data_AF-A0A931E686-F1
#
_entry.id   AF-A0A931E686-F1
#
_cell.length_a   1.000
_cell.length_b   1.000
_cell.length_c   1.000
_cell.angle_alpha   90.00
_cell.angle_beta   90.00
_cell.angle_gamma   90.00
#
_symmetry.space_group_name_H-M   'P 1'
#
loop_
_entity.id
_entity.type
_entity.pdbx_description
1 polymer ?
#
loop_
_entity_poly.entity_id
_entity_poly.type
_entity_poly.pdbx_seq_one_letter_code
_entity_poly.pdbx_strand_id
1 'polypeptide(L)'
;MRKALLHPVIFYFESNTTDVNPKRCPVMIAAFSKLTPECNGADSVYHNRVQPFTIDRSSNITIRTVNIDWDHPFTTQAVVTDTAADHVDILIDNNAYPFYYRKWHACFYRRRLEKQLVGNVGHHGV
;
A
#
# COMPACT_ATOMS: atom_id res chain seq x y z
N MET A 1 -34.54 24.47 3.60
CA MET A 1 -33.12 24.52 4.02
C MET A 1 -32.61 23.09 4.20
N ARG A 2 -31.66 22.61 3.39
CA ARG A 2 -31.05 21.28 3.58
C ARG A 2 -29.98 21.39 4.66
N LYS A 3 -30.20 20.76 5.82
CA LYS A 3 -29.16 20.58 6.84
C LYS A 3 -27.98 19.84 6.21
N ALA A 4 -26.82 20.46 6.13
CA ALA A 4 -25.59 19.74 5.90
C ALA A 4 -25.41 18.76 7.07
N LEU A 5 -25.55 17.45 6.82
CA LEU A 5 -25.12 16.45 7.78
C LEU A 5 -23.61 16.54 7.87
N LEU A 6 -23.12 17.19 8.93
CA LEU A 6 -21.76 16.99 9.42
C LEU A 6 -21.67 15.52 9.83
N HIS A 7 -21.12 14.69 8.96
CA HIS A 7 -20.81 13.32 9.30
C HIS A 7 -19.69 13.39 10.35
N PRO A 8 -19.85 12.74 11.52
CA PRO A 8 -18.78 12.69 12.50
C PRO A 8 -17.52 12.10 11.84
N VAL A 9 -16.35 12.65 12.18
CA VAL A 9 -15.08 12.07 11.77
C VAL A 9 -14.92 10.77 12.56
N ILE A 10 -15.20 9.64 11.91
CA ILE A 10 -15.03 8.31 12.49
C ILE A 10 -13.63 7.84 12.15
N PHE A 11 -12.88 7.45 13.18
CA PHE A 11 -11.58 6.80 13.02
C PHE A 11 -11.77 5.30 12.95
N TYR A 12 -11.18 4.68 11.93
CA TYR A 12 -11.26 3.24 11.72
C TYR A 12 -9.98 2.55 12.19
N PHE A 13 -10.19 1.47 12.93
CA PHE A 13 -9.18 0.55 13.41
C PHE A 13 -9.60 -0.84 12.96
N GLU A 14 -8.65 -1.62 12.47
CA GLU A 14 -8.87 -2.98 12.02
C GLU A 14 -7.95 -3.90 12.82
N SER A 15 -8.45 -5.07 13.22
CA SER A 15 -7.65 -6.06 13.93
C SER A 15 -6.78 -6.86 12.96
N ASN A 16 -5.66 -7.41 13.44
CA ASN A 16 -4.80 -8.33 12.70
C ASN A 16 -4.25 -7.77 11.36
N THR A 17 -4.10 -6.45 11.28
CA THR A 17 -3.50 -5.74 10.14
C THR A 17 -2.28 -4.96 10.63
N THR A 18 -1.63 -4.25 9.71
CA THR A 18 -0.53 -3.34 10.06
C THR A 18 -0.96 -2.32 11.10
N ASP A 19 -0.03 -1.92 11.96
CA ASP A 19 -0.21 -0.97 13.06
C ASP A 19 -0.46 0.47 12.61
N VAL A 20 -0.43 0.74 11.30
CA VAL A 20 -0.77 2.05 10.73
C VAL A 20 -2.26 2.31 10.90
N ASN A 21 -2.58 3.03 11.96
CA ASN A 21 -3.92 3.51 12.30
C ASN A 21 -3.86 5.02 12.59
N PRO A 22 -4.97 5.76 12.41
CA PRO A 22 -6.25 5.29 11.88
C PRO A 22 -6.20 4.96 10.38
N LYS A 23 -7.03 4.04 9.92
CA LYS A 23 -7.11 3.65 8.52
C LYS A 23 -7.63 4.81 7.66
N ARG A 24 -7.03 4.95 6.48
CA ARG A 24 -7.53 5.82 5.41
C ARG A 24 -8.45 5.00 4.52
N CYS A 25 -9.72 5.37 4.46
CA CYS A 25 -10.78 4.58 3.85
C CYS A 25 -11.40 5.32 2.64
N PRO A 26 -10.75 5.31 1.45
CA PRO A 26 -11.23 6.01 0.26
C PRO A 26 -12.64 5.60 -0.17
N VAL A 27 -13.01 4.32 -0.07
CA VAL A 27 -14.38 3.87 -0.33
C VAL A 27 -15.02 3.36 0.96
N MET A 28 -15.92 4.15 1.53
CA MET A 28 -16.65 3.83 2.77
C MET A 28 -18.12 3.48 2.45
N ILE A 29 -18.54 2.28 2.84
CA ILE A 29 -19.92 1.80 2.76
C ILE A 29 -20.42 1.64 4.19
N ALA A 30 -21.05 2.69 4.72
CA ALA A 30 -21.55 2.73 6.10
C ALA A 30 -23.08 2.76 6.15
N ALA A 31 -23.68 1.90 6.97
CA ALA A 31 -25.13 1.83 7.21
C ALA A 31 -25.99 1.57 5.95
N PHE A 32 -25.48 0.78 5.00
CA PHE A 32 -26.24 0.35 3.82
C PHE A 32 -26.87 -1.03 4.01
N SER A 33 -28.01 -1.24 3.33
CA SER A 33 -28.58 -2.58 3.14
C SER A 33 -28.82 -2.81 1.65
N LYS A 34 -28.36 -3.95 1.11
CA LYS A 34 -28.56 -4.36 -0.29
C LYS A 34 -27.92 -3.40 -1.31
N LEU A 35 -26.63 -3.11 -1.15
CA LEU A 35 -25.85 -2.31 -2.10
C LEU A 35 -24.91 -3.22 -2.92
N THR A 36 -24.84 -2.99 -4.23
CA THR A 36 -23.87 -3.66 -5.11
C THR A 36 -23.05 -2.63 -5.88
N PRO A 37 -21.88 -2.18 -5.38
CA PRO A 37 -20.95 -1.39 -6.17
C PRO A 37 -20.39 -2.23 -7.31
N GLU A 38 -20.54 -1.75 -8.54
CA GLU A 38 -20.06 -2.39 -9.77
C GLU A 38 -18.90 -1.58 -10.34
N CYS A 39 -17.70 -2.17 -10.35
CA CYS A 39 -16.49 -1.51 -10.82
C CYS A 39 -16.23 -1.72 -12.32
N ASN A 40 -17.00 -2.58 -13.00
CA ASN A 40 -16.91 -2.82 -14.45
C ASN A 40 -15.48 -3.10 -14.97
N GLY A 41 -14.63 -3.74 -14.17
CA GLY A 41 -13.25 -4.07 -14.53
C GLY A 41 -12.28 -2.90 -14.47
N ALA A 42 -12.66 -1.79 -13.83
CA ALA A 42 -11.76 -0.66 -13.64
C ALA A 42 -10.58 -1.01 -12.72
N ASP A 43 -9.40 -0.54 -13.10
CA ASP A 43 -8.19 -0.62 -12.28
C ASP A 43 -8.20 0.49 -11.23
N SER A 44 -8.41 0.09 -9.97
CA SER A 44 -8.34 1.01 -8.84
C SER A 44 -6.92 0.98 -8.27
N VAL A 45 -6.08 1.92 -8.72
CA VAL A 45 -4.69 2.08 -8.26
C VAL A 45 -4.63 3.07 -7.11
N TYR A 46 -4.13 2.61 -5.96
CA TYR A 46 -4.06 3.40 -4.74
C TYR A 46 -2.66 3.93 -4.45
N HIS A 47 -2.61 5.10 -3.82
CA HIS A 47 -1.38 5.72 -3.34
C HIS A 47 -1.30 5.68 -1.81
N ASN A 48 -0.18 5.23 -1.29
CA ASN A 48 0.16 5.02 0.12
C ASN A 48 -0.60 3.86 0.76
N ARG A 49 -0.38 3.67 2.07
CA ARG A 49 -1.09 2.70 2.88
C ARG A 49 -2.52 3.17 3.10
N VAL A 50 -3.45 2.59 2.35
CA VAL A 50 -4.89 2.85 2.43
C VAL A 50 -5.64 1.53 2.49
N GLN A 51 -6.85 1.56 3.03
CA GLN A 51 -7.80 0.46 3.01
C GLN A 51 -8.81 0.74 1.88
N PRO A 52 -8.70 0.07 0.72
CA PRO A 52 -9.49 0.38 -0.47
C PRO A 52 -11.00 0.48 -0.21
N PHE A 53 -11.56 -0.53 0.46
CA PHE A 53 -12.97 -0.58 0.84
C PHE A 53 -13.12 -0.80 2.34
N THR A 54 -14.04 -0.05 2.95
CA THR A 54 -14.46 -0.24 4.34
C THR A 54 -15.97 -0.41 4.37
N ILE A 55 -16.43 -1.53 4.92
CA ILE A 55 -17.85 -1.83 5.09
C ILE A 55 -18.14 -1.78 6.58
N ASP A 56 -18.99 -0.83 6.99
CA ASP A 56 -19.32 -0.59 8.38
C ASP A 56 -20.85 -0.64 8.57
N ARG A 57 -21.31 -1.35 9.62
CA ARG A 57 -22.73 -1.49 9.98
C ARG A 57 -23.67 -1.73 8.78
N SER A 58 -23.23 -2.50 7.79
CA SER A 58 -23.95 -2.72 6.54
C SER A 58 -24.30 -4.20 6.36
N SER A 59 -25.33 -4.48 5.57
CA SER A 59 -25.83 -5.83 5.30
C SER A 59 -26.07 -6.06 3.81
N ASN A 60 -25.85 -7.29 3.34
CA ASN A 60 -26.06 -7.68 1.94
C ASN A 60 -25.31 -6.77 0.94
N ILE A 61 -24.01 -6.56 1.19
CA ILE A 61 -23.14 -5.77 0.32
C ILE A 61 -22.39 -6.71 -0.61
N THR A 62 -22.40 -6.42 -1.91
CA THR A 62 -21.63 -7.17 -2.91
C THR A 62 -20.77 -6.22 -3.73
N ILE A 63 -19.46 -6.30 -3.64
CA ILE A 63 -18.55 -5.54 -4.51
C ILE A 63 -18.21 -6.43 -5.71
N ARG A 64 -18.43 -5.94 -6.93
CA ARG A 64 -18.27 -6.74 -8.16
C ARG A 64 -17.26 -6.13 -9.12
N THR A 65 -16.61 -7.03 -9.86
CA THR A 65 -15.72 -6.73 -10.99
C THR A 65 -14.66 -5.68 -10.64
N VAL A 66 -14.06 -5.84 -9.46
CA VAL A 66 -13.08 -4.91 -8.91
C VAL A 66 -11.66 -5.42 -9.17
N ASN A 67 -10.78 -4.55 -9.64
CA ASN A 67 -9.34 -4.76 -9.61
C ASN A 67 -8.70 -3.72 -8.68
N ILE A 68 -7.83 -4.17 -7.78
CA ILE A 68 -7.19 -3.34 -6.75
C ILE A 68 -5.69 -3.52 -6.86
N ASP A 69 -4.98 -2.40 -6.99
CA ASP A 69 -3.53 -2.41 -6.97
C ASP A 69 -2.98 -1.16 -6.28
N TRP A 70 -1.68 -1.14 -6.05
CA TRP A 70 -0.94 0.01 -5.56
C TRP A 70 0.01 0.50 -6.63
N ASP A 71 0.23 1.81 -6.66
CA ASP A 71 1.25 2.42 -7.54
C ASP A 71 2.68 1.88 -7.27
N HIS A 72 2.91 1.34 -6.08
CA HIS A 72 4.14 0.67 -5.69
C HIS A 72 3.82 -0.44 -4.68
N PRO A 73 4.33 -1.66 -4.89
CA PRO A 73 4.11 -2.77 -3.98
C PRO A 73 4.74 -2.50 -2.61
N PHE A 74 4.11 -3.01 -1.54
CA PHE A 74 4.68 -2.93 -0.19
C PHE A 74 5.71 -4.02 0.11
N THR A 75 5.89 -4.95 -0.82
CA THR A 75 6.84 -6.04 -0.75
C THR A 75 7.84 -5.93 -1.88
N THR A 76 9.06 -6.41 -1.63
CA THR A 76 10.09 -6.55 -2.65
C THR A 76 10.19 -8.01 -3.07
N GLN A 77 10.46 -8.22 -4.35
CA GLN A 77 10.82 -9.53 -4.89
C GLN A 77 12.19 -9.45 -5.54
N ALA A 78 12.90 -10.58 -5.54
CA ALA A 78 14.23 -10.72 -6.11
C ALA A 78 14.39 -12.12 -6.71
N VAL A 79 15.27 -12.24 -7.70
CA VAL A 79 15.70 -13.54 -8.23
C VAL A 79 16.92 -13.99 -7.44
N VAL A 80 16.89 -15.21 -6.91
CA VAL A 80 18.09 -15.85 -6.34
C VAL A 80 18.98 -16.31 -7.49
N THR A 81 20.22 -15.83 -7.53
CA THR A 81 21.19 -16.15 -8.59
C THR A 81 22.23 -17.17 -8.16
N ASP A 82 22.58 -17.18 -6.88
CA ASP A 82 23.50 -18.16 -6.29
C ASP A 82 23.26 -18.30 -4.78
N THR A 83 23.81 -19.35 -4.18
CA THR A 83 23.70 -19.64 -2.75
C THR A 83 25.01 -20.17 -2.20
N ALA A 84 25.38 -19.74 -1.00
CA ALA A 84 26.49 -20.28 -0.23
C ALA A 84 26.03 -20.65 1.19
N ALA A 85 26.97 -21.12 2.02
CA ALA A 85 26.67 -21.58 3.38
C ALA A 85 26.12 -20.46 4.30
N ASP A 86 26.51 -19.21 4.05
CA ASP A 86 26.21 -18.06 4.92
C ASP A 86 25.55 -16.87 4.19
N HIS A 87 25.32 -16.96 2.88
CA HIS A 87 24.70 -15.90 2.09
C HIS A 87 23.93 -16.42 0.87
N VAL A 88 23.13 -15.52 0.31
CA VAL A 88 22.39 -15.72 -0.94
C VAL A 88 22.66 -14.51 -1.81
N ASP A 89 23.01 -14.76 -3.07
CA ASP A 89 23.13 -13.72 -4.07
C ASP A 89 21.77 -13.50 -4.73
N ILE A 90 21.33 -12.24 -4.75
CA ILE A 90 20.04 -11.86 -5.28
C ILE A 90 20.16 -10.75 -6.32
N LEU A 91 19.38 -10.87 -7.39
CA LEU A 91 19.17 -9.83 -8.38
C LEU A 91 17.81 -9.17 -8.13
N ILE A 92 17.84 -7.86 -7.86
CA ILE A 92 16.65 -7.03 -7.65
C ILE A 92 16.49 -6.09 -8.85
N ASP A 93 15.30 -6.06 -9.46
CA ASP A 93 14.96 -5.00 -10.41
C ASP A 93 14.79 -3.68 -9.66
N ASN A 94 15.81 -2.84 -9.71
CA ASN A 94 15.85 -1.55 -9.02
C ASN A 94 14.86 -0.52 -9.60
N ASN A 95 14.29 -0.75 -10.80
CA ASN A 95 13.21 0.09 -11.33
C ASN A 95 11.88 -0.27 -10.67
N ALA A 96 11.61 -1.57 -10.49
CA ALA A 96 10.40 -2.06 -9.83
C ALA A 96 10.46 -1.88 -8.31
N TYR A 97 11.63 -2.09 -7.70
CA TYR A 97 11.86 -2.05 -6.26
C TYR A 97 13.09 -1.19 -5.91
N PRO A 98 12.96 0.15 -5.93
CA PRO A 98 14.08 1.04 -5.66
C PRO A 98 14.67 0.83 -4.26
N PHE A 99 15.99 0.69 -4.19
CA PHE A 99 16.71 0.58 -2.93
C PHE A 99 18.05 1.31 -2.93
N TYR A 100 18.61 1.50 -1.75
CA TYR A 100 19.96 1.99 -1.54
C TYR A 100 20.61 1.23 -0.39
N TYR A 101 21.94 1.20 -0.37
CA TYR A 101 22.67 0.66 0.76
C TYR A 101 22.91 1.75 1.82
N ARG A 102 22.61 1.41 3.08
CA ARG A 102 22.97 2.20 4.24
C ARG A 102 23.80 1.34 5.18
N LYS A 103 25.11 1.58 5.21
CA LYS A 103 26.08 0.67 5.86
C LYS A 103 25.91 -0.74 5.27
N TRP A 104 25.46 -1.69 6.09
CA TRP A 104 25.28 -3.10 5.74
C TRP A 104 23.82 -3.49 5.43
N HIS A 105 22.93 -2.51 5.25
CA HIS A 105 21.50 -2.74 5.09
C HIS A 105 21.05 -2.26 3.71
N ALA A 106 20.35 -3.11 2.96
CA ALA A 106 19.54 -2.67 1.83
C ALA A 106 18.27 -1.99 2.37
N CYS A 107 18.01 -0.76 1.94
CA CYS A 107 16.88 0.07 2.35
C CYS A 107 16.01 0.40 1.14
N PHE A 108 14.77 -0.07 1.15
CA PHE A 108 13.79 0.15 0.07
C PHE A 108 13.03 1.46 0.25
N TYR A 109 12.69 2.11 -0.85
CA TYR A 109 12.01 3.40 -0.85
C TYR A 109 11.09 3.56 -2.07
N ARG A 110 10.16 4.52 -2.03
CA ARG A 110 9.06 4.61 -3.02
C ARG A 110 9.26 5.72 -4.05
N ARG A 111 9.99 6.79 -3.74
CA ARG A 111 10.24 7.89 -4.72
C ARG A 111 11.67 8.41 -4.74
N ARG A 112 12.12 8.82 -5.95
CA ARG A 112 13.43 9.46 -6.22
C ARG A 112 13.71 10.72 -5.37
N LEU A 113 12.69 11.41 -4.85
CA LEU A 113 12.84 12.53 -3.90
C LEU A 113 13.39 12.09 -2.53
N GLU A 114 13.11 10.86 -2.08
CA GLU A 114 13.72 10.30 -0.85
C GLU A 114 15.22 10.05 -1.06
N LYS A 115 15.66 9.82 -2.30
CA LYS A 115 17.09 9.73 -2.65
C LYS A 115 17.84 11.04 -2.41
N GLN A 116 17.21 12.20 -2.59
CA GLN A 116 17.81 13.51 -2.27
C GLN A 116 17.94 13.74 -0.76
N LEU A 117 17.04 13.19 0.07
CA LEU A 117 17.16 13.20 1.53
C LEU A 117 18.27 12.26 2.03
N VAL A 118 18.61 11.23 1.24
CA VAL A 118 19.66 10.23 1.53
C VAL A 118 21.04 10.64 0.96
N GLY A 119 21.13 11.71 0.17
CA GLY A 119 22.30 12.14 -0.60
C GLY A 119 23.58 12.55 0.16
N ASN A 120 23.72 12.20 1.44
CA ASN A 120 24.95 12.39 2.24
C ASN A 120 25.63 11.09 2.66
N VAL A 121 25.23 9.92 2.13
CA VAL A 121 25.90 8.65 2.47
C VAL A 121 26.63 8.13 1.24
N GLY A 122 27.97 8.15 1.31
CA GLY A 122 28.88 7.84 0.21
C GLY A 122 28.59 6.52 -0.48
N HIS A 123 28.67 6.55 -1.81
CA HIS A 123 28.62 5.37 -2.65
C HIS A 123 29.91 4.56 -2.48
N HIS A 124 29.83 3.43 -1.79
CA HIS A 124 30.75 2.33 -2.04
C HIS A 124 30.04 1.39 -3.02
N GLY A 125 30.37 1.56 -4.30
CA GLY A 125 30.10 0.56 -5.31
C GLY A 125 31.05 -0.61 -5.11
N VAL A 126 30.49 -1.81 -5.18
CA VAL A 126 31.14 -3.00 -5.71
C VAL A 126 30.15 -3.63 -6.67
#